data_AF-A0A7V3XF63-F1
#
_entry.id   AF-A0A7V3XF63-F1
#
_cell.length_a   1.000
_cell.length_b   1.000
_cell.length_c   1.000
_cell.angle_alpha   90.00
_cell.angle_beta   90.00
_cell.angle_gamma   90.00
#
_symmetry.space_group_name_H-M   'P 1'
#
loop_
_entity.id
_entity.type
_entity.pdbx_description
1 polymer ?
#
loop_
_entity_poly.entity_id
_entity_poly.type
_entity_poly.pdbx_seq_one_letter_code
_entity_poly.pdbx_strand_id
1 'polypeptide(L)'
;MYEKERTAYEEKWDAKLEEWDAKIQELKAKAKGIKADAKIAYEDSVNDLERKWEETKQKYQEMRHQKGEEMWEDFKDRMNHMWKDLEGAYEGMKRKFQDLF
;
A
#
# COMPACT_ATOMS: atom_id res chain seq x y z
N MET A 1 24.33 -10.38 -11.03
CA MET A 1 23.19 -9.60 -11.54
C MET A 1 22.07 -9.57 -10.50
N TYR A 2 21.73 -10.72 -9.91
CA TYR A 2 20.83 -10.88 -8.76
C TYR A 2 20.91 -9.78 -7.67
N GLU A 3 22.09 -9.51 -7.08
CA GLU A 3 22.20 -8.50 -6.01
C GLU A 3 21.79 -7.09 -6.44
N LYS A 4 22.11 -6.71 -7.69
CA LYS A 4 21.74 -5.40 -8.25
C LYS A 4 20.24 -5.28 -8.46
N GLU A 5 19.60 -6.34 -8.93
CA GLU A 5 18.15 -6.39 -9.10
C GLU A 5 17.43 -6.31 -7.75
N ARG A 6 17.97 -6.98 -6.73
CA ARG A 6 17.49 -6.88 -5.36
C ARG A 6 17.60 -5.47 -4.80
N THR A 7 18.76 -4.81 -4.93
CA THR A 7 18.93 -3.42 -4.47
C THR A 7 17.94 -2.49 -5.16
N ALA A 8 17.81 -2.57 -6.48
CA ALA A 8 16.88 -1.72 -7.23
C ALA A 8 15.40 -1.96 -6.83
N TYR A 9 15.05 -3.20 -6.52
CA TYR A 9 13.73 -3.55 -6.02
C TYR A 9 13.50 -2.97 -4.62
N GLU A 10 14.46 -3.10 -3.71
CA GLU A 10 14.38 -2.53 -2.36
C GLU A 10 14.24 -1.00 -2.40
N GLU A 11 15.03 -0.30 -3.22
CA GLU A 11 14.91 1.16 -3.40
C GLU A 11 13.52 1.58 -3.91
N LYS A 12 12.98 0.84 -4.90
CA LYS A 12 11.62 1.07 -5.41
C LYS A 12 10.58 0.89 -4.32
N TRP A 13 10.75 -0.11 -3.46
CA TRP A 13 9.81 -0.36 -2.36
C TRP A 13 9.93 0.67 -1.26
N ASP A 14 11.13 1.10 -0.90
CA ASP A 14 11.34 2.16 0.08
C ASP A 14 10.64 3.46 -0.39
N ALA A 15 10.72 3.80 -1.68
CA ALA A 15 9.98 4.94 -2.24
C ALA A 15 8.45 4.75 -2.21
N LYS A 16 7.96 3.54 -2.50
CA LYS A 16 6.54 3.19 -2.36
C LYS A 16 6.05 3.31 -0.92
N LEU A 17 6.90 2.99 0.06
CA LEU A 17 6.59 3.13 1.47
C LEU A 17 6.24 4.58 1.83
N GLU A 18 7.12 5.50 1.44
CA GLU A 18 6.92 6.92 1.70
C GLU A 18 5.69 7.48 0.96
N GLU A 19 5.50 7.10 -0.30
CA GLU A 19 4.37 7.54 -1.11
C GLU A 19 3.03 7.14 -0.48
N TRP A 20 2.91 5.89 -0.02
CA TRP A 20 1.65 5.38 0.52
C TRP A 20 1.35 5.87 1.93
N ASP A 21 2.37 6.09 2.75
CA ASP A 21 2.19 6.78 4.03
C ASP A 21 1.61 8.17 3.81
N ALA A 22 2.17 8.94 2.87
CA ALA A 22 1.63 10.24 2.52
C ALA A 22 0.18 10.17 2.01
N LYS A 23 -0.13 9.21 1.12
CA LYS A 23 -1.48 9.00 0.60
C LYS A 23 -2.49 8.69 1.71
N ILE A 24 -2.18 7.77 2.63
CA ILE A 24 -3.08 7.43 3.74
C ILE A 24 -3.30 8.64 4.65
N GLN A 25 -2.26 9.42 4.95
CA GLN A 25 -2.40 10.64 5.74
C GLN A 25 -3.28 11.68 5.04
N GLU A 26 -3.13 11.85 3.72
CA GLU A 26 -3.99 12.73 2.92
C GLU A 26 -5.45 12.27 2.98
N LEU A 27 -5.71 10.98 2.81
CA LEU A 27 -7.06 10.42 2.87
C LEU A 27 -7.68 10.64 4.26
N LYS A 28 -6.94 10.40 5.34
CA LYS A 28 -7.39 10.67 6.72
C LYS A 28 -7.69 12.14 6.97
N ALA A 29 -6.88 13.05 6.42
CA ALA A 29 -7.12 14.48 6.53
C ALA A 29 -8.41 14.88 5.80
N LYS A 30 -8.60 14.34 4.59
CA LYS A 30 -9.82 14.52 3.78
C LYS A 30 -11.09 14.09 4.50
N ALA A 31 -11.07 12.99 5.27
CA ALA A 31 -12.22 12.52 6.06
C ALA A 31 -12.80 13.60 6.99
N LYS A 32 -11.97 14.53 7.49
CA LYS A 32 -12.38 15.60 8.41
C LYS A 32 -13.30 16.63 7.75
N GLY A 33 -13.25 16.77 6.43
CA GLY A 33 -14.07 17.72 5.66
C GLY A 33 -15.37 17.14 5.08
N ILE A 34 -15.59 15.82 5.19
CA ILE A 34 -16.76 15.15 4.61
C ILE A 34 -17.99 15.33 5.52
N LYS A 35 -19.18 15.45 4.91
CA LYS A 35 -20.48 15.42 5.62
C LYS A 35 -20.64 14.15 6.46
N ALA A 36 -21.29 14.26 7.62
CA ALA A 36 -21.42 13.16 8.58
C ALA A 36 -21.96 11.85 7.98
N ASP A 37 -22.96 11.92 7.10
CA ASP A 37 -23.61 10.76 6.50
C ASP A 37 -22.67 9.91 5.62
N ALA A 38 -21.69 10.54 4.97
CA ALA A 38 -20.72 9.86 4.11
C ALA A 38 -19.38 9.60 4.81
N LYS A 39 -19.14 10.23 5.96
CA LYS A 39 -17.88 10.18 6.70
C LYS A 39 -17.55 8.77 7.20
N ILE A 40 -18.52 8.07 7.79
CA ILE A 40 -18.32 6.71 8.35
C ILE A 40 -17.83 5.76 7.25
N ALA A 41 -18.56 5.69 6.13
CA ALA A 41 -18.20 4.80 5.02
C ALA A 41 -16.82 5.12 4.41
N TYR A 42 -16.45 6.41 4.39
CA TYR A 42 -15.15 6.85 3.94
C TYR A 42 -14.04 6.44 4.91
N GLU A 43 -14.22 6.71 6.21
CA GLU A 43 -13.27 6.32 7.26
C GLU A 43 -13.05 4.80 7.29
N ASP A 44 -14.10 4.00 7.15
CA ASP A 44 -13.99 2.54 7.05
C ASP A 44 -13.13 2.10 5.86
N SER A 45 -13.31 2.76 4.71
CA SER A 45 -12.53 2.45 3.50
C SER A 45 -11.06 2.84 3.67
N VAL A 46 -10.79 3.98 4.32
CA VAL A 46 -9.42 4.41 4.65
C VAL A 46 -8.76 3.47 5.65
N ASN A 47 -9.49 3.01 6.66
CA ASN A 47 -8.98 2.07 7.66
C ASN A 47 -8.65 0.70 7.03
N ASP A 48 -9.46 0.21 6.08
CA ASP A 48 -9.14 -1.03 5.35
C ASP A 48 -7.88 -0.87 4.48
N LEU A 49 -7.71 0.28 3.80
CA LEU A 49 -6.49 0.58 3.06
C LEU A 49 -5.27 0.64 3.97
N GLU A 50 -5.38 1.31 5.12
CA GLU A 50 -4.29 1.37 6.10
C GLU A 50 -3.92 -0.02 6.62
N ARG A 51 -4.89 -0.87 6.94
CA ARG A 51 -4.63 -2.24 7.39
C ARG A 51 -3.87 -3.05 6.33
N LYS A 52 -4.35 -3.05 5.08
CA LYS A 52 -3.68 -3.74 3.95
C LYS A 52 -2.27 -3.19 3.72
N TRP A 53 -2.10 -1.90 3.93
CA TRP A 53 -0.82 -1.25 3.80
C TRP A 53 0.18 -1.69 4.87
N GLU A 54 -0.24 -1.73 6.14
CA GLU A 54 0.60 -2.23 7.23
C GLU A 54 0.95 -3.71 7.05
N GLU A 55 0.03 -4.54 6.55
CA GLU A 55 0.31 -5.94 6.17
C GLU A 55 1.37 -6.02 5.05
N THR A 56 1.29 -5.15 4.05
CA THR A 56 2.26 -5.07 2.95
C THR A 56 3.64 -4.64 3.45
N LYS A 57 3.71 -3.63 4.33
CA LYS A 57 4.95 -3.20 5.00
C LYS A 57 5.60 -4.35 5.75
N GLN A 58 4.85 -5.07 6.57
CA GLN A 58 5.36 -6.20 7.33
C GLN A 58 5.95 -7.28 6.42
N LYS A 59 5.23 -7.64 5.35
CA LYS A 59 5.71 -8.63 4.37
C LYS A 59 6.95 -8.19 3.61
N TYR A 60 7.06 -6.90 3.29
CA TYR A 60 8.28 -6.35 2.69
C TYR A 60 9.48 -6.47 3.65
N GLN A 61 9.30 -6.16 4.94
CA GLN A 61 10.37 -6.33 5.93
C GLN A 61 10.78 -7.79 6.08
N GLU A 62 9.82 -8.73 6.12
CA GLU A 62 10.11 -10.17 6.10
C GLU A 62 10.94 -10.57 4.87
N MET A 63 10.62 -10.03 3.69
CA MET A 63 11.35 -10.30 2.45
C MET A 63 12.82 -9.86 2.52
N ARG A 64 13.11 -8.70 3.12
CA ARG A 64 14.51 -8.20 3.26
C ARG A 64 15.39 -9.15 4.07
N HIS A 65 14.80 -10.00 4.92
CA HIS A 65 15.54 -11.01 5.68
C HIS A 65 15.70 -12.36 4.95
N GLN A 66 15.02 -12.55 3.81
CA GLN A 66 15.11 -13.80 3.04
C GLN A 66 16.49 -13.96 2.38
N LYS A 67 16.97 -15.21 2.40
CA LYS A 67 18.23 -15.65 1.81
C LYS A 67 17.94 -16.65 0.68
N GLY A 68 18.77 -16.63 -0.36
CA GLY A 68 18.59 -17.46 -1.55
C GLY A 68 17.75 -16.76 -2.61
N GLU A 69 18.16 -16.94 -3.86
CA GLU A 69 17.58 -16.28 -5.04
C GLU A 69 16.15 -16.73 -5.31
N GLU A 70 15.91 -18.04 -5.33
CA GLU A 70 14.58 -18.62 -5.58
C GLU A 70 13.54 -18.17 -4.55
N MET A 71 13.88 -18.24 -3.25
CA MET A 71 12.97 -17.77 -2.18
C MET A 71 12.70 -16.27 -2.27
N TRP A 72 13.70 -15.47 -2.66
CA TRP A 72 13.54 -14.03 -2.80
C TRP A 72 12.63 -13.67 -3.98
N GLU A 73 12.80 -14.31 -5.13
CA GLU A 73 11.93 -14.12 -6.31
C GLU A 73 10.47 -14.49 -6.02
N ASP A 74 10.23 -15.63 -5.37
CA ASP A 74 8.90 -16.04 -4.94
C ASP A 74 8.23 -15.01 -4.01
N PHE A 75 8.99 -14.43 -3.08
CA PHE A 75 8.48 -13.37 -2.20
C PHE A 75 8.20 -12.09 -2.97
N LYS A 76 9.09 -11.70 -3.87
CA LYS A 76 8.92 -10.52 -4.72
C LYS A 76 7.64 -10.62 -5.55
N ASP A 77 7.32 -11.77 -6.11
CA ASP A 77 6.07 -11.97 -6.83
C ASP A 77 4.85 -11.81 -5.93
N ARG A 78 4.84 -12.44 -4.75
CA ARG A 78 3.77 -12.25 -3.75
C ARG A 78 3.61 -10.78 -3.35
N MET A 79 4.71 -10.07 -3.12
CA MET A 79 4.72 -8.65 -2.81
C MET A 79 4.14 -7.79 -3.94
N ASN A 80 4.47 -8.11 -5.20
CA ASN A 80 3.92 -7.43 -6.36
C ASN A 80 2.40 -7.65 -6.51
N HIS A 81 1.90 -8.83 -6.14
CA HIS A 81 0.46 -9.10 -6.10
C HIS A 81 -0.24 -8.29 -5.00
N MET A 82 0.28 -8.32 -3.76
CA MET A 82 -0.27 -7.51 -2.65
C MET A 82 -0.32 -6.02 -3.00
N TRP A 83 0.72 -5.51 -3.67
CA TRP A 83 0.76 -4.13 -4.12
C TRP A 83 -0.35 -3.79 -5.12
N LYS A 84 -0.56 -4.65 -6.12
CA LYS A 84 -1.62 -4.44 -7.13
C LYS A 84 -3.00 -4.47 -6.49
N ASP A 85 -3.22 -5.35 -5.52
CA ASP A 85 -4.49 -5.44 -4.80
C ASP A 85 -4.74 -4.17 -3.96
N LEU A 86 -3.69 -3.65 -3.31
CA LEU A 86 -3.73 -2.40 -2.57
C LEU A 86 -4.02 -1.20 -3.49
N GLU A 87 -3.35 -1.08 -4.63
CA GLU A 87 -3.62 -0.06 -5.65
C GLU A 87 -5.06 -0.14 -6.17
N GLY A 88 -5.54 -1.35 -6.44
CA GLY A 88 -6.92 -1.58 -6.88
C GLY A 88 -7.94 -1.14 -5.83
N ALA A 89 -7.70 -1.44 -4.56
CA ALA A 89 -8.54 -0.99 -3.46
C ALA A 89 -8.58 0.55 -3.35
N TYR A 90 -7.42 1.21 -3.51
CA TYR A 90 -7.33 2.67 -3.49
C TYR A 90 -8.07 3.33 -4.65
N GLU A 91 -7.89 2.83 -5.87
CA GLU A 91 -8.62 3.34 -7.03
C GLU A 91 -10.13 3.11 -6.91
N GLY A 92 -10.53 1.96 -6.36
CA GLY A 92 -11.94 1.68 -6.05
C GLY A 92 -12.52 2.65 -5.03
N MET A 93 -11.79 2.91 -3.93
CA MET A 93 -12.19 3.89 -2.93
C MET A 93 -12.29 5.30 -3.53
N LYS A 94 -11.27 5.73 -4.28
CA LYS A 94 -11.23 7.03 -4.95
C LYS A 94 -12.43 7.23 -5.86
N ARG A 95 -12.78 6.21 -6.65
CA ARG A 95 -13.97 6.24 -7.52
C ARG A 95 -15.28 6.30 -6.74
N LYS A 96 -15.39 5.53 -5.66
CA LYS A 96 -16.59 5.49 -4.80
C LYS A 96 -16.88 6.85 -4.13
N PHE A 97 -15.84 7.62 -3.84
CA PHE A 97 -15.93 8.89 -3.11
C PHE A 97 -15.51 10.11 -3.93
N GLN A 98 -15.46 10.00 -5.27
CA GLN A 98 -15.03 11.08 -6.15
C GLN A 98 -15.92 12.32 -6.05
N ASP A 99 -17.20 12.15 -5.73
CA ASP A 99 -18.19 13.24 -5.62
C ASP A 99 -18.27 13.84 -4.19
N LEU A 100 -17.43 13.37 -3.26
CA LEU A 100 -17.39 13.88 -1.88
C LEU A 100 -16.43 15.06 -1.67
N PHE A 101 -15.59 15.36 -2.67
CA PHE A 101 -14.58 16.41 -2.65
C PHE A 101 -14.63 17.22 -3.93
#